data_AF-A0A5Q0NR07-F1
#
_entry.id   AF-A0A5Q0NR07-F1
#
_cell.length_a   1.000
_cell.length_b   1.000
_cell.length_c   1.000
_cell.angle_alpha   90.00
_cell.angle_beta   90.00
_cell.angle_gamma   90.00
#
_symmetry.space_group_name_H-M   'P 1'
#
loop_
_entity.id
_entity.type
_entity.pdbx_description
1 polymer ?
#
loop_
_entity_poly.entity_id
_entity_poly.type
_entity_poly.pdbx_seq_one_letter_code
_entity_poly.pdbx_strand_id
1 'polypeptide(L)'
;MRTQQVAVLGAESALGRLVVDRLRAEAHQPRPLTSYDEETLRAALAGADVVISVLTPPDDPEAPSLTEVTGRVLEAMRACGVRRYVGLGSVAVRWWRDEPTARALVLPRLARLRSRTAQADLAAMTELVSSAEVEWTLARVVRTSDGPSRGTIRSGYLGLDAVRWSMTRTDLATFLVEQVIDETYLRAAPVVTN
;
A
#
# COMPACT_ATOMS: atom_id res chain seq x y z
N MET A 1 -17.46 15.98 -0.76
CA MET A 1 -16.91 14.60 -0.69
C MET A 1 -17.59 13.87 0.45
N ARG A 2 -17.94 12.59 0.27
CA ARG A 2 -18.49 11.74 1.33
C ARG A 2 -17.38 11.36 2.30
N THR A 3 -17.60 11.53 3.59
CA THR A 3 -16.71 11.01 4.63
C THR A 3 -16.68 9.49 4.57
N GLN A 4 -15.49 8.90 4.54
CA GLN A 4 -15.27 7.45 4.51
C GLN A 4 -14.80 6.96 5.88
N GLN A 5 -15.24 5.76 6.25
CA GLN A 5 -14.72 4.96 7.36
C GLN A 5 -13.54 4.14 6.84
N VAL A 6 -12.32 4.42 7.30
CA VAL A 6 -11.10 3.84 6.72
C VAL A 6 -10.37 3.01 7.75
N ALA A 7 -10.30 1.69 7.55
CA ALA A 7 -9.46 0.82 8.36
C ALA A 7 -7.98 1.00 7.95
N VAL A 8 -7.10 1.27 8.92
CA VAL A 8 -5.67 1.52 8.66
C VAL A 8 -4.83 0.46 9.35
N LEU A 9 -4.19 -0.41 8.56
CA LEU A 9 -3.30 -1.47 9.03
C LEU A 9 -1.85 -0.96 9.06
N GLY A 10 -1.10 -1.30 10.11
CA GLY A 10 0.26 -0.78 10.33
C GLY A 10 0.26 0.67 10.83
N ALA A 11 -0.78 1.06 11.57
CA ALA A 11 -1.00 2.43 12.02
C ALA A 11 0.09 2.93 12.99
N GLU A 12 0.76 2.03 13.70
CA GLU A 12 1.91 2.33 14.56
C GLU A 12 3.23 2.60 13.82
N SER A 13 3.28 2.38 12.50
CA SER A 13 4.47 2.72 11.71
C SER A 13 4.59 4.24 11.48
N ALA A 14 5.80 4.70 11.12
CA ALA A 14 6.02 6.11 10.79
C ALA A 14 5.11 6.58 9.62
N LEU A 15 4.90 5.73 8.62
CA LEU A 15 3.98 6.02 7.51
C LEU A 15 2.52 5.91 7.95
N GLY A 16 2.17 4.91 8.76
CA GLY A 16 0.81 4.70 9.25
C GLY A 16 0.27 5.87 10.05
N ARG A 17 1.10 6.45 10.94
CA ARG A 17 0.75 7.68 11.66
C ARG A 17 0.43 8.84 10.71
N LEU A 18 1.24 9.03 9.67
CA LEU A 18 1.01 10.06 8.66
C LEU A 18 -0.29 9.83 7.87
N VAL A 19 -0.61 8.57 7.53
CA VAL A 19 -1.88 8.21 6.88
C VAL A 19 -3.06 8.55 7.77
N VAL A 20 -3.01 8.17 9.05
CA VAL A 20 -4.07 8.46 10.02
C VAL A 20 -4.28 9.97 10.19
N ASP A 21 -3.20 10.73 10.34
CA ASP A 21 -3.28 12.20 10.49
C ASP A 21 -3.85 12.86 9.23
N ARG A 22 -3.44 12.38 8.04
CA ARG A 22 -3.96 12.88 6.77
C ARG A 22 -5.44 12.56 6.57
N LEU A 23 -5.89 11.35 6.91
CA LEU A 23 -7.31 10.98 6.87
C LEU A 23 -8.16 11.92 7.74
N ARG A 24 -7.70 12.24 8.95
CA ARG A 24 -8.40 13.19 9.84
C ARG A 24 -8.44 14.59 9.24
N ALA A 25 -7.33 15.06 8.66
CA ALA A 25 -7.26 16.37 8.02
C ALA A 25 -8.23 16.52 6.84
N GLU A 26 -8.53 15.42 6.14
CA GLU A 26 -9.51 15.36 5.04
C GLU A 26 -10.93 14.97 5.48
N ALA A 27 -11.20 15.03 6.79
CA ALA A 27 -12.50 14.71 7.39
C ALA A 27 -12.99 13.27 7.10
N HIS A 28 -12.06 12.34 6.90
CA HIS A 28 -12.31 10.90 6.94
C HIS A 28 -12.21 10.38 8.38
N GLN A 29 -12.76 9.19 8.64
CA GLN A 29 -12.77 8.56 9.96
C GLN A 29 -11.84 7.34 9.96
N PRO A 30 -10.55 7.52 10.34
CA PRO A 30 -9.63 6.40 10.43
C PRO A 30 -9.94 5.50 11.62
N ARG A 31 -9.84 4.19 11.39
CA ARG A 31 -9.88 3.12 12.39
C ARG A 31 -8.50 2.45 12.39
N PRO A 32 -7.54 2.95 13.17
CA PRO A 32 -6.20 2.37 13.22
C PRO A 32 -6.23 0.99 13.89
N LEU A 33 -5.56 0.01 13.30
CA LEU A 33 -5.37 -1.33 13.85
C LEU A 33 -3.91 -1.57 14.22
N THR A 34 -3.72 -2.28 15.33
CA THR A 34 -2.42 -2.75 15.85
C THR A 34 -2.34 -4.28 15.98
N SER A 35 -3.45 -4.99 15.76
CA SER A 35 -3.53 -6.46 15.72
C SER A 35 -4.34 -6.89 14.49
N TYR A 36 -4.08 -8.10 14.01
CA TYR A 36 -4.64 -8.65 12.76
C TYR A 36 -5.18 -10.08 12.95
N ASP A 37 -5.62 -10.40 14.17
CA ASP A 37 -6.44 -11.57 14.43
C ASP A 37 -7.85 -11.38 13.82
N GLU A 38 -8.56 -12.50 13.64
CA GLU A 38 -9.85 -12.51 12.95
C GLU A 38 -10.91 -11.63 13.62
N GLU A 39 -10.97 -11.63 14.96
CA GLU A 39 -11.96 -10.86 15.72
C GLU A 39 -11.71 -9.36 15.56
N THR A 40 -10.45 -8.92 15.73
CA THR A 40 -10.04 -7.52 15.54
C THR A 40 -10.33 -7.06 14.12
N LEU A 41 -10.01 -7.87 13.10
CA LEU A 41 -10.26 -7.53 11.71
C LEU A 41 -11.76 -7.40 11.41
N ARG A 42 -12.60 -8.35 11.84
CA ARG A 42 -14.05 -8.29 11.65
C ARG A 42 -14.66 -7.06 12.32
N ALA A 43 -14.26 -6.76 13.55
CA ALA A 43 -14.77 -5.59 14.28
C ALA A 43 -14.37 -4.27 13.60
N ALA A 44 -13.13 -4.14 13.15
CA ALA A 44 -12.66 -2.92 12.50
C ALA A 44 -13.28 -2.70 11.11
N LEU A 45 -13.47 -3.78 10.35
CA LEU A 45 -14.01 -3.75 8.98
C LEU A 45 -15.53 -3.68 8.91
N ALA A 46 -16.24 -3.98 10.00
CA ALA A 46 -17.69 -3.82 10.08
C ALA A 46 -18.09 -2.35 9.83
N GLY A 47 -18.72 -2.08 8.68
CA GLY A 47 -19.09 -0.72 8.27
C GLY A 47 -17.90 0.18 7.91
N ALA A 48 -16.74 -0.40 7.57
CA ALA A 48 -15.67 0.32 6.90
C ALA A 48 -15.98 0.44 5.40
N ASP A 49 -15.61 1.57 4.78
CA ASP A 49 -15.74 1.77 3.35
C ASP A 49 -14.46 1.33 2.60
N VAL A 50 -13.30 1.54 3.21
CA VAL A 50 -11.97 1.33 2.60
C VAL A 50 -10.97 0.74 3.61
N VAL A 51 -10.06 -0.11 3.12
CA VAL A 51 -8.85 -0.54 3.85
C VAL A 51 -7.61 0.12 3.25
N ILE A 52 -6.81 0.78 4.09
CA ILE A 52 -5.44 1.17 3.75
C ILE A 52 -4.47 0.28 4.52
N SER A 53 -3.60 -0.43 3.79
CA SER A 53 -2.52 -1.24 4.36
C SER A 53 -1.16 -0.60 4.09
N VAL A 54 -0.47 -0.20 5.15
CA VAL A 54 0.93 0.22 5.08
C VAL A 54 1.88 -0.83 5.67
N LEU A 55 1.40 -2.06 5.79
CA LEU A 55 2.18 -3.18 6.27
C LEU A 55 3.35 -3.48 5.33
N THR A 56 4.47 -3.88 5.92
CA THR A 56 5.66 -4.38 5.23
C THR A 56 5.99 -5.76 5.78
N PRO A 57 6.77 -6.60 5.04
CA PRO A 57 7.24 -7.87 5.59
C PRO A 57 7.90 -7.65 6.96
N PRO A 58 7.60 -8.50 7.96
CA PRO A 58 8.15 -8.32 9.29
C PRO A 58 9.66 -8.57 9.29
N ASP A 59 10.36 -7.90 10.21
CA ASP A 59 11.77 -8.19 10.48
C ASP A 59 11.92 -9.45 11.35
N ASP A 60 10.95 -9.71 12.22
CA ASP A 60 10.86 -10.90 13.06
C ASP A 60 10.41 -12.11 12.24
N PRO A 61 11.23 -13.17 12.10
CA PRO A 61 10.88 -14.36 11.35
C PRO A 61 9.79 -15.22 12.02
N GLU A 62 9.50 -15.03 13.32
CA GLU A 62 8.42 -15.73 14.02
C GLU A 62 7.06 -15.02 13.85
N ALA A 63 7.07 -13.75 13.44
CA ALA A 63 5.85 -13.02 13.16
C ALA A 63 5.18 -13.55 11.88
N PRO A 64 3.83 -13.51 11.80
CA PRO A 64 3.11 -13.88 10.58
C PRO A 64 3.59 -13.07 9.38
N SER A 65 3.75 -13.75 8.25
CA SER A 65 4.18 -13.12 7.00
C SER A 65 3.20 -12.02 6.54
N LEU A 66 3.68 -11.07 5.74
CA LEU A 66 2.83 -10.04 5.15
C LEU A 66 1.72 -10.67 4.30
N THR A 67 2.03 -11.72 3.54
CA THR A 67 1.06 -12.44 2.71
C THR A 67 -0.04 -13.06 3.57
N GLU A 68 0.32 -13.71 4.67
CA GLU A 68 -0.63 -14.34 5.58
C GLU A 68 -1.58 -13.33 6.22
N VAL A 69 -1.03 -12.21 6.75
CA VAL A 69 -1.85 -11.14 7.32
C VAL A 69 -2.76 -10.53 6.25
N THR A 70 -2.24 -10.29 5.05
CA THR A 70 -3.04 -9.74 3.94
C THR A 70 -4.16 -10.69 3.53
N GLY A 71 -3.93 -12.00 3.54
CA GLY A 71 -4.97 -13.01 3.30
C GLY A 71 -6.13 -12.90 4.28
N ARG A 72 -5.84 -12.83 5.58
CA ARG A 72 -6.87 -12.64 6.63
C ARG A 72 -7.64 -11.34 6.44
N VAL A 73 -6.96 -10.26 6.05
CA VAL A 73 -7.59 -8.97 5.74
C VAL A 73 -8.55 -9.11 4.57
N LEU A 74 -8.14 -9.73 3.46
CA LEU A 74 -8.99 -9.91 2.28
C LEU A 74 -10.21 -10.81 2.58
N GLU A 75 -10.04 -11.84 3.40
CA GLU A 75 -11.15 -12.68 3.86
C GLU A 75 -12.15 -11.89 4.72
N ALA A 76 -11.66 -11.08 5.66
CA ALA A 76 -12.50 -10.24 6.50
C ALA A 76 -13.18 -9.12 5.68
N MET A 77 -12.49 -8.54 4.69
CA MET A 77 -13.08 -7.60 3.74
C MET A 77 -14.25 -8.23 3.00
N ARG A 78 -14.08 -9.46 2.48
CA ARG A 78 -15.16 -10.23 1.84
C ARG A 78 -16.32 -10.48 2.80
N ALA A 79 -16.05 -10.89 4.03
CA ALA A 79 -17.10 -11.17 5.02
C ALA A 79 -17.88 -9.90 5.42
N CYS A 80 -17.22 -8.74 5.48
CA CYS A 80 -17.83 -7.46 5.87
C CYS A 80 -18.34 -6.65 4.67
N GLY A 81 -18.17 -7.12 3.43
CA GLY A 81 -18.59 -6.42 2.22
C GLY A 81 -17.74 -5.19 1.85
N VAL A 82 -16.52 -5.08 2.39
CA VAL A 82 -15.59 -3.99 2.06
C VAL A 82 -14.92 -4.29 0.73
N ARG A 83 -15.05 -3.38 -0.24
CA ARG A 83 -14.56 -3.62 -1.60
C ARG A 83 -13.25 -2.92 -1.93
N ARG A 84 -12.95 -1.77 -1.31
CA ARG A 84 -11.78 -0.96 -1.66
C ARG A 84 -10.57 -1.30 -0.79
N TYR A 85 -9.45 -1.67 -1.42
CA TYR A 85 -8.17 -1.93 -0.78
C TYR A 85 -7.08 -1.01 -1.37
N VAL A 86 -6.33 -0.31 -0.53
CA VAL A 86 -5.17 0.49 -0.94
C VAL A 86 -3.96 -0.01 -0.16
N GLY A 87 -2.95 -0.51 -0.85
CA GLY A 87 -1.78 -1.13 -0.22
C GLY A 87 -0.46 -0.61 -0.77
N LEU A 88 0.63 -1.00 -0.10
CA LEU A 88 1.98 -0.79 -0.60
C LEU A 88 2.42 -1.92 -1.52
N GLY A 89 3.15 -1.56 -2.57
CA GLY A 89 3.92 -2.49 -3.38
C GLY A 89 5.39 -2.08 -3.46
N SER A 90 6.18 -2.81 -4.24
CA SER A 90 7.57 -2.45 -4.54
C SER A 90 7.87 -2.59 -6.01
N VAL A 91 8.73 -1.71 -6.52
CA VAL A 91 9.29 -1.83 -7.88
C VAL A 91 10.18 -3.07 -8.04
N ALA A 92 10.59 -3.72 -6.94
CA ALA A 92 11.31 -4.99 -6.99
C ALA A 92 10.44 -6.13 -7.55
N VAL A 93 9.11 -6.00 -7.43
CA VAL A 93 8.13 -6.90 -8.04
C VAL A 93 7.78 -6.35 -9.42
N ARG A 94 8.01 -7.17 -10.45
CA ARG A 94 7.70 -6.78 -11.85
C ARG A 94 6.21 -6.59 -12.01
N TRP A 95 5.82 -5.58 -12.79
CA TRP A 95 4.43 -5.36 -13.17
C TRP A 95 4.27 -5.44 -14.69
N TRP A 96 3.16 -6.01 -15.15
CA TRP A 96 2.97 -6.32 -16.58
C TRP A 96 2.91 -5.07 -17.48
N ARG A 97 2.53 -3.90 -16.92
CA ARG A 97 2.51 -2.61 -17.63
C ARG A 97 3.86 -1.89 -17.66
N ASP A 98 4.89 -2.44 -17.01
CA ASP A 98 6.22 -1.82 -17.06
C ASP A 98 6.92 -2.16 -18.39
N GLU A 99 7.55 -1.16 -19.01
CA GLU A 99 8.33 -1.32 -20.25
C GLU A 99 9.83 -1.50 -19.95
N PRO A 100 10.53 -2.39 -20.67
CA PRO A 100 11.95 -2.64 -20.48
C PRO A 100 12.79 -1.49 -21.05
N THR A 101 13.05 -0.48 -20.22
CA THR A 101 14.04 0.57 -20.47
C THR A 101 15.28 0.35 -19.60
N ALA A 102 16.43 0.93 -19.98
CA ALA A 102 17.65 0.86 -19.15
C ALA A 102 17.39 1.32 -17.70
N ARG A 103 16.55 2.34 -17.51
CA ARG A 103 16.11 2.80 -16.17
C ARG A 103 15.19 1.79 -15.49
N ALA A 104 14.19 1.25 -16.18
CA ALA A 104 13.29 0.23 -15.64
C ALA A 104 14.01 -1.07 -15.27
N LEU A 105 15.15 -1.38 -15.88
CA LEU A 105 15.99 -2.52 -15.51
C LEU A 105 16.85 -2.26 -14.26
N VAL A 106 17.23 -1.00 -14.00
CA VAL A 106 18.09 -0.64 -12.85
C VAL A 106 17.28 -0.43 -11.58
N LEU A 107 16.11 0.21 -11.68
CA LEU A 107 15.22 0.52 -10.55
C LEU A 107 14.90 -0.68 -9.65
N PRO A 108 14.42 -1.81 -10.18
CA PRO A 108 14.15 -3.00 -9.37
C PRO A 108 15.39 -3.57 -8.69
N ARG A 109 16.58 -3.44 -9.31
CA ARG A 109 17.84 -3.94 -8.74
C ARG A 109 18.29 -3.10 -7.55
N LEU A 110 18.14 -1.78 -7.62
CA LEU A 110 18.46 -0.88 -6.51
C LEU A 110 17.47 -0.97 -5.34
N ALA A 111 16.24 -1.42 -5.60
CA ALA A 111 15.25 -1.69 -4.56
C ALA A 111 15.50 -2.98 -3.76
N ARG A 112 16.47 -3.83 -4.15
CA ARG A 112 16.77 -5.14 -3.51
C ARG A 112 17.58 -5.03 -2.20
N LEU A 113 17.26 -4.07 -1.35
CA LEU A 113 17.93 -3.88 -0.05
C LEU A 113 17.40 -4.80 1.07
N ARG A 114 16.46 -5.70 0.77
CA ARG A 114 15.81 -6.61 1.74
C ARG A 114 16.23 -8.07 1.57
N SER A 115 16.04 -8.87 2.62
CA SER A 115 16.28 -10.32 2.60
C SER A 115 15.50 -10.99 1.46
N ARG A 116 15.99 -12.14 0.96
CA ARG A 116 15.30 -12.91 -0.10
C ARG A 116 13.89 -13.32 0.35
N THR A 117 13.74 -13.67 1.63
CA THR A 117 12.45 -14.03 2.23
C THR A 117 11.46 -12.87 2.18
N ALA A 118 11.84 -11.67 2.63
CA ALA A 118 10.97 -10.49 2.58
C ALA A 118 10.60 -10.10 1.15
N GLN A 119 11.49 -10.29 0.18
CA GLN A 119 11.19 -10.06 -1.23
C GLN A 119 10.20 -11.09 -1.79
N ALA A 120 10.33 -12.36 -1.43
CA ALA A 120 9.41 -13.41 -1.82
C ALA A 120 8.02 -13.19 -1.21
N ASP A 121 7.96 -12.83 0.07
CA ASP A 121 6.71 -12.52 0.76
C ASP A 121 6.01 -11.30 0.16
N LEU A 122 6.75 -10.24 -0.17
CA LEU A 122 6.16 -9.08 -0.86
C LEU A 122 5.62 -9.41 -2.26
N ALA A 123 6.29 -10.30 -2.99
CA ALA A 123 5.83 -10.77 -4.30
C ALA A 123 4.56 -11.62 -4.18
N ALA A 124 4.51 -12.53 -3.20
CA ALA A 124 3.34 -13.36 -2.92
C ALA A 124 2.14 -12.51 -2.46
N MET A 125 2.34 -11.51 -1.59
CA MET A 125 1.29 -10.56 -1.23
C MET A 125 0.78 -9.78 -2.45
N THR A 126 1.70 -9.32 -3.32
CA THR A 126 1.32 -8.60 -4.55
C THR A 126 0.44 -9.47 -5.44
N GLU A 127 0.82 -10.74 -5.64
CA GLU A 127 0.04 -11.71 -6.42
C GLU A 127 -1.33 -11.97 -5.79
N LEU A 128 -1.36 -12.21 -4.47
CA LEU A 128 -2.59 -12.43 -3.70
C LEU A 128 -3.57 -11.27 -3.83
N VAL A 129 -3.12 -10.03 -3.63
CA VAL A 129 -3.98 -8.85 -3.79
C VAL A 129 -4.40 -8.67 -5.25
N SER A 130 -3.48 -8.85 -6.20
CA SER A 130 -3.76 -8.62 -7.62
C SER A 130 -4.76 -9.61 -8.22
N SER A 131 -4.87 -10.81 -7.65
CA SER A 131 -5.83 -11.84 -8.03
C SER A 131 -7.15 -11.78 -7.25
N ALA A 132 -7.23 -10.96 -6.19
CA ALA A 132 -8.44 -10.79 -5.40
C ALA A 132 -9.53 -10.01 -6.14
N GLU A 133 -10.79 -10.32 -5.83
CA GLU A 133 -11.96 -9.70 -6.48
C GLU A 133 -12.24 -8.25 -6.00
N VAL A 134 -11.47 -7.76 -5.03
CA VAL A 134 -11.59 -6.40 -4.49
C VAL A 134 -11.11 -5.32 -5.48
N GLU A 135 -11.54 -4.09 -5.23
CA GLU A 135 -11.11 -2.86 -5.89
C GLU A 135 -9.77 -2.41 -5.27
N TRP A 136 -8.67 -2.98 -5.74
CA TRP A 136 -7.35 -2.76 -5.14
C TRP A 136 -6.50 -1.71 -5.86
N THR A 137 -5.62 -1.03 -5.14
CA THR A 137 -4.52 -0.22 -5.68
C THR A 137 -3.25 -0.52 -4.89
N LEU A 138 -2.14 -0.83 -5.58
CA LEU A 138 -0.84 -1.09 -4.93
C LEU A 138 0.18 0.00 -5.29
N ALA A 139 0.43 0.92 -4.36
CA ALA A 139 1.40 1.99 -4.54
C ALA A 139 2.83 1.43 -4.47
N ARG A 140 3.46 1.22 -5.63
CA ARG A 140 4.82 0.68 -5.73
C ARG A 140 5.85 1.77 -5.44
N VAL A 141 6.71 1.54 -4.45
CA VAL A 141 7.79 2.45 -4.09
C VAL A 141 9.17 1.86 -4.42
N VAL A 142 10.13 2.74 -4.71
CA VAL A 142 11.54 2.40 -4.91
C VAL A 142 12.27 2.48 -3.58
N ARG A 143 12.21 3.66 -2.96
CA ARG A 143 12.83 4.01 -1.70
C ARG A 143 11.99 5.07 -1.03
N THR A 144 11.72 4.91 0.25
CA THR A 144 11.07 5.94 1.05
C THR A 144 12.09 6.69 1.90
N SER A 145 11.91 7.99 2.08
CA SER A 145 12.69 8.80 3.02
C SER A 145 11.81 9.58 3.97
N ASP A 146 12.34 9.91 5.14
CA ASP A 146 11.74 10.89 6.04
C ASP A 146 11.97 12.32 5.53
N GLY A 147 11.15 13.25 6.02
CA GLY A 147 11.22 14.66 5.70
C GLY A 147 9.88 15.23 5.24
N PRO A 148 9.81 16.55 5.02
CA PRO A 148 8.59 17.22 4.60
C PRO A 148 8.14 16.79 3.20
N SER A 149 6.92 17.21 2.83
CA SER A 149 6.45 17.14 1.45
C SER A 149 7.45 17.81 0.52
N ARG A 150 7.73 17.17 -0.63
CA ARG A 150 8.52 17.76 -1.73
C ARG A 150 7.63 18.35 -2.81
N GLY A 151 6.32 18.32 -2.62
CA GLY A 151 5.34 18.87 -3.54
C GLY A 151 4.85 17.83 -4.55
N THR A 152 5.28 17.92 -5.81
CA THR A 152 4.64 17.22 -6.93
C THR A 152 4.83 15.71 -6.86
N ILE A 153 3.75 15.00 -6.48
CA ILE A 153 3.65 13.55 -6.58
C ILE A 153 3.56 13.16 -8.06
N ARG A 154 4.35 12.15 -8.44
CA ARG A 154 4.33 11.52 -9.76
C ARG A 154 3.95 10.06 -9.61
N SER A 155 2.98 9.62 -10.40
CA SER A 155 2.49 8.25 -10.43
C SER A 155 2.40 7.74 -11.86
N GLY A 156 2.73 6.46 -12.08
CA GLY A 156 2.75 5.87 -13.42
C GLY A 156 3.40 4.50 -13.46
N TYR A 157 3.96 4.09 -14.60
CA TYR A 157 4.59 2.79 -14.79
C TYR A 157 6.06 2.95 -15.22
N LEU A 158 6.91 1.97 -14.86
CA LEU A 158 8.33 2.02 -15.20
C LEU A 158 8.51 1.98 -16.71
N GLY A 159 9.36 2.85 -17.25
CA GLY A 159 9.65 2.90 -18.68
C GLY A 159 8.59 3.60 -19.53
N LEU A 160 7.41 3.89 -18.97
CA LEU A 160 6.34 4.65 -19.62
C LEU A 160 6.26 6.09 -19.10
N ASP A 161 6.38 6.26 -17.79
CA ASP A 161 6.17 7.54 -17.14
C ASP A 161 7.46 8.10 -16.52
N ALA A 162 7.47 9.42 -16.28
CA ALA A 162 8.60 10.14 -15.69
C ALA A 162 8.68 9.96 -14.15
N VAL A 163 8.68 8.71 -13.67
CA VAL A 163 8.85 8.38 -12.25
C VAL A 163 10.32 8.49 -11.81
N ARG A 164 10.54 8.91 -10.56
CA ARG A 164 11.87 9.16 -9.96
C ARG A 164 12.36 7.98 -9.09
N TRP A 165 13.33 8.24 -8.21
CA TRP A 165 14.01 7.21 -7.39
C TRP A 165 13.54 7.13 -5.95
N SER A 166 12.79 8.14 -5.48
CA SER A 166 12.44 8.30 -4.08
C SER A 166 11.00 8.77 -3.91
N MET A 167 10.48 8.53 -2.71
CA MET A 167 9.22 9.09 -2.24
C MET A 167 9.39 9.51 -0.78
N THR A 168 9.02 10.73 -0.39
CA THR A 168 8.93 11.06 1.04
C THR A 168 7.71 10.40 1.66
N ARG A 169 7.81 9.94 2.91
CA ARG A 169 6.68 9.27 3.59
C ARG A 169 5.45 10.19 3.72
N THR A 170 5.64 11.50 3.85
CA THR A 170 4.55 12.49 3.88
C THR A 170 3.76 12.52 2.56
N ASP A 171 4.45 12.52 1.42
CA ASP A 171 3.78 12.53 0.12
C ASP A 171 3.24 11.16 -0.25
N LEU A 172 3.88 10.08 0.20
CA LEU A 172 3.31 8.73 0.10
C LEU A 172 1.98 8.61 0.87
N ALA A 173 1.92 9.12 2.10
CA ALA A 173 0.67 9.13 2.87
C ALA A 173 -0.42 9.93 2.16
N THR A 174 -0.05 11.05 1.54
CA THR A 174 -0.97 11.87 0.72
C THR A 174 -1.52 11.06 -0.44
N PHE A 175 -0.65 10.43 -1.24
CA PHE A 175 -1.08 9.55 -2.35
C PHE A 175 -2.02 8.44 -1.88
N LEU A 176 -1.67 7.73 -0.80
CA LEU A 176 -2.49 6.62 -0.29
C LEU A 176 -3.89 7.08 0.15
N VAL A 177 -4.00 8.26 0.77
CA VAL A 177 -5.29 8.83 1.17
C VAL A 177 -6.10 9.30 -0.02
N GLU A 178 -5.47 9.89 -1.05
CA GLU A 178 -6.16 10.28 -2.29
C GLU A 178 -6.85 9.06 -2.95
N GLN A 179 -6.21 7.88 -2.92
CA GLN A 179 -6.78 6.65 -3.49
C GLN A 179 -8.00 6.09 -2.74
N VAL A 180 -8.39 6.67 -1.59
CA VAL A 180 -9.66 6.36 -0.91
C VAL A 180 -10.85 6.71 -1.79
N ILE A 181 -10.74 7.80 -2.56
CA ILE A 181 -11.80 8.28 -3.46
C ILE A 181 -11.38 8.29 -4.93
N ASP A 182 -10.09 8.39 -5.21
CA ASP A 182 -9.56 8.38 -6.57
C ASP A 182 -9.48 6.94 -7.10
N GLU A 183 -10.18 6.70 -8.20
CA GLU A 183 -10.27 5.41 -8.88
C GLU A 183 -9.33 5.33 -10.10
N THR A 184 -8.49 6.34 -10.34
CA THR A 184 -7.53 6.37 -11.46
C THR A 184 -6.66 5.10 -11.51
N TYR A 185 -6.33 4.53 -10.35
CA TYR A 185 -5.54 3.30 -10.23
C TYR A 185 -6.33 2.10 -9.71
N LEU A 186 -7.62 1.99 -10.08
CA LEU A 186 -8.43 0.81 -9.79
C LEU A 186 -7.82 -0.45 -10.44
N ARG A 187 -7.60 -1.48 -9.64
CA ARG A 187 -6.93 -2.75 -10.03
C ARG A 187 -5.60 -2.51 -10.74
N ALA A 188 -4.82 -1.55 -10.24
CA ALA A 188 -3.53 -1.16 -10.79
C ALA A 188 -2.45 -0.97 -9.71
N ALA A 189 -1.20 -1.16 -10.12
CA ALA A 189 -0.03 -0.98 -9.26
C ALA A 189 0.90 0.11 -9.83
N PRO A 190 0.59 1.41 -9.65
CA PRO A 190 1.46 2.48 -10.12
C PRO A 190 2.75 2.56 -9.29
N VAL A 191 3.85 2.97 -9.90
CA VAL A 191 5.03 3.47 -9.20
C VAL A 191 4.78 4.91 -8.79
N VAL A 192 5.07 5.25 -7.53
CA VAL A 192 4.84 6.58 -6.97
C VAL A 192 6.13 7.20 -6.44
N THR A 193 6.37 8.47 -6.77
CA THR A 193 7.64 9.17 -6.50
C THR A 193 7.47 10.68 -6.32
N ASN A 194 8.45 11.34 -5.72
CA ASN A 194 8.58 12.80 -5.62
C ASN A 194 10.05 13.28 -5.69
#